data_AF-A0A087TU84-F1
#
_entry.id   AF-A0A087TU84-F1
#
_cell.length_a   1.000
_cell.length_b   1.000
_cell.length_c   1.000
_cell.angle_alpha   90.00
_cell.angle_beta   90.00
_cell.angle_gamma   90.00
#
_symmetry.space_group_name_H-M   'P 1'
#
loop_
_entity.id
_entity.type
_entity.pdbx_description
1 polymer ?
#
loop_
_entity_poly.entity_id
_entity_poly.type
_entity_poly.pdbx_seq_one_letter_code
_entity_poly.pdbx_strand_id
1 'polypeptide(L)' 'MGKVEVDKHKVNGTLKNTGHSVRFRLDPDSPIVSVNGGPLSYKYRVHEILLHYGRTDDKGSEHTISGHAFPA' A
#
# COMPACT_ATOMS: atom_id res chain seq x y z
N MET A 1 9.01 15.61 -12.93
CA MET A 1 7.78 14.91 -12.47
C MET A 1 7.16 15.74 -11.36
N GLY A 2 5.82 15.84 -11.31
CA GLY A 2 5.13 16.55 -10.23
C GLY A 2 5.29 15.84 -8.89
N LYS A 3 4.80 16.45 -7.82
CA LYS A 3 4.70 15.80 -6.50
C LYS A 3 3.59 14.74 -6.53
N VAL A 4 3.78 13.62 -5.84
CA VAL A 4 2.70 12.65 -5.58
C VAL A 4 1.84 13.17 -4.43
N GLU A 5 0.53 13.14 -4.60
CA GLU A 5 -0.46 13.57 -3.63
C GLU A 5 -1.35 12.39 -3.23
N VAL A 6 -1.67 12.34 -1.94
CA VAL A 6 -2.54 11.31 -1.35
C VAL A 6 -3.50 11.98 -0.38
N ASP A 7 -4.79 11.69 -0.52
CA ASP A 7 -5.83 12.17 0.40
C ASP A 7 -5.56 11.66 1.83
N LYS A 8 -5.72 12.53 2.83
CA LYS A 8 -5.48 12.19 4.24
C LYS A 8 -6.79 12.02 5.00
N HIS A 9 -7.40 10.84 4.87
CA HIS A 9 -8.61 10.47 5.62
C HIS A 9 -8.32 9.31 6.58
N LYS A 10 -8.99 9.31 7.74
CA LYS A 10 -9.14 8.08 8.52
C LYS A 10 -10.15 7.19 7.79
N VAL A 11 -9.81 5.92 7.61
CA VAL A 11 -10.65 4.92 6.94
C VAL A 11 -10.80 3.69 7.82
N ASN A 12 -11.93 3.01 7.67
CA ASN A 12 -12.15 1.68 8.20
C ASN A 12 -11.91 0.64 7.09
N GLY A 13 -11.66 -0.60 7.51
CA GLY A 13 -11.46 -1.68 6.58
C GLY A 13 -11.27 -3.00 7.31
N THR A 14 -11.29 -4.07 6.52
CA THR A 14 -11.10 -5.43 7.02
C THR A 14 -9.67 -5.88 6.74
N LEU A 15 -9.00 -6.37 7.79
CA LEU A 15 -7.73 -7.09 7.67
C LEU A 15 -7.99 -8.59 7.52
N LYS A 16 -7.46 -9.19 6.46
CA LYS A 16 -7.64 -10.61 6.15
C LYS A 16 -6.30 -11.29 5.91
N ASN A 17 -6.08 -12.42 6.57
CA ASN A 17 -5.06 -13.38 6.19
C ASN A 17 -5.54 -14.14 4.94
N THR A 18 -4.78 -14.06 3.85
CA THR A 18 -5.12 -14.67 2.57
C THR A 18 -4.48 -16.05 2.35
N GLY A 19 -3.65 -16.51 3.29
CA GLY A 19 -2.78 -17.68 3.13
C GLY A 19 -1.43 -17.36 2.45
N HIS A 20 -1.30 -16.17 1.84
CA HIS A 20 -0.07 -15.71 1.20
C HIS A 20 0.44 -14.39 1.78
N SER A 21 -0.47 -13.49 2.14
CA SER A 21 -0.15 -12.17 2.70
C SER A 21 -1.26 -11.67 3.62
N VAL A 22 -0.97 -10.58 4.32
CA VAL A 22 -1.96 -9.80 5.06
C VAL A 22 -2.52 -8.73 4.12
N ARG A 23 -3.84 -8.74 3.93
CA ARG A 23 -4.55 -7.81 3.06
C ARG A 23 -5.47 -6.92 3.88
N PHE A 24 -5.35 -5.61 3.73
CA PHE A 24 -6.31 -4.63 4.24
C PHE A 24 -7.18 -4.12 3.10
N ARG A 25 -8.50 -4.29 3.20
CA ARG A 25 -9.46 -3.79 2.20
C ARG A 25 -10.33 -2.73 2.83
N LEU A 26 -10.46 -1.57 2.18
CA LEU A 26 -11.30 -0.48 2.69
C LEU A 26 -12.77 -0.91 2.66
N ASP A 27 -13.52 -0.56 3.70
CA ASP A 27 -14.95 -0.85 3.76
C ASP A 27 -15.71 -0.01 2.71
N PRO A 28 -16.85 -0.48 2.17
CA PRO A 28 -17.58 0.22 1.10
C PRO A 28 -18.04 1.64 1.47
N ASP A 29 -18.31 1.87 2.75
CA ASP A 29 -18.78 3.13 3.35
C ASP A 29 -17.65 4.03 3.85
N SER A 30 -16.39 3.58 3.79
CA SER A 30 -15.25 4.43 4.14
C SER A 30 -15.04 5.57 3.15
N PRO A 31 -14.51 6.73 3.62
CA PRO A 31 -14.13 7.83 2.74
C PRO A 31 -13.22 7.35 1.60
N ILE A 32 -13.44 7.91 0.41
CA ILE A 32 -12.55 7.65 -0.73
C ILE A 32 -11.18 8.25 -0.42
N VAL A 33 -10.14 7.42 -0.55
CA VAL A 33 -8.74 7.85 -0.54
C VAL A 33 -8.21 7.75 -1.95
N SER A 34 -7.65 8.84 -2.44
CA SER A 34 -7.14 8.91 -3.81
C SER A 34 -5.65 9.21 -3.87
N VAL A 35 -5.02 8.75 -4.94
CA VAL A 35 -3.62 9.00 -5.28
C VAL A 35 -3.55 9.62 -6.67
N ASN A 36 -2.81 10.72 -6.81
CA ASN A 36 -2.62 11.46 -8.07
C ASN A 36 -1.27 12.20 -8.09
N GLY A 37 -0.97 12.86 -9.20
CA GLY A 37 0.29 13.60 -9.37
C GLY A 37 1.47 12.68 -9.69
N GLY A 38 2.70 13.18 -9.56
CA GLY A 38 3.89 12.41 -9.92
C GLY A 38 3.88 11.97 -11.39
N PRO A 39 4.10 10.67 -11.67
CA PRO A 39 4.00 10.10 -13.01
C PRO A 39 2.57 9.70 -13.43
N LEU A 40 1.55 9.90 -12.59
CA LEU A 40 0.19 9.42 -12.83
C LEU A 40 -0.60 10.39 -13.72
N SER A 41 -1.20 9.87 -14.79
CA SER A 41 -2.06 10.66 -15.70
C SER A 41 -3.46 10.93 -15.16
N TYR A 42 -3.89 10.22 -14.11
CA TYR A 42 -5.25 10.27 -13.56
C TYR A 42 -5.24 10.20 -12.03
N LYS A 43 -6.43 10.38 -11.45
CA LYS A 43 -6.70 10.18 -10.03
C LYS A 43 -7.19 8.74 -9.80
N TYR A 44 -6.48 7.99 -8.98
CA TYR A 44 -6.78 6.58 -8.67
C TYR A 44 -7.34 6.47 -7.27
N ARG A 45 -8.34 5.61 -7.05
CA ARG A 45 -8.89 5.30 -5.72
C ARG A 45 -8.13 4.11 -5.12
N VAL A 46 -7.72 4.22 -3.86
CA VAL A 46 -7.18 3.11 -3.08
C VAL A 46 -8.29 2.08 -2.82
N HIS A 47 -8.04 0.83 -3.16
CA HIS A 47 -8.98 -0.28 -2.94
C HIS A 47 -8.54 -1.20 -1.80
N GLU A 48 -7.29 -1.64 -1.84
CA GLU A 48 -6.68 -2.53 -0.85
C GLU A 48 -5.18 -2.27 -0.74
N ILE A 49 -4.60 -2.73 0.36
CA ILE A 49 -3.15 -2.77 0.62
C ILE A 49 -2.79 -4.22 0.93
N LEU A 50 -1.70 -4.72 0.34
CA LEU A 50 -1.10 -6.01 0.66
C LEU A 50 0.25 -5.77 1.32
N LEU A 51 0.50 -6.47 2.42
CA LEU A 51 1.78 -6.40 3.13
C LEU A 51 2.56 -7.69 2.89
N HIS A 52 3.80 -7.54 2.40
CA HIS A 52 4.79 -8.60 2.29
C HIS A 52 5.83 -8.37 3.38
N TYR A 53 6.29 -9.44 4.03
CA TYR A 53 7.24 -9.34 5.14
C TYR A 53 8.08 -10.60 5.26
N GLY A 54 9.31 -10.45 5.73
CA GLY A 54 10.23 -11.55 5.93
C GLY A 54 10.12 -12.18 7.31
N ARG A 55 10.77 -13.33 7.47
CA ARG A 55 10.94 -13.98 8.78
C ARG A 55 12.00 -13.29 9.65
N THR A 56 12.87 -12.50 9.03
CA THR A 56 13.99 -11.80 9.66
C THR A 56 14.19 -10.47 8.95
N ASP A 57 14.82 -9.52 9.62
CA ASP A 57 14.87 -8.12 9.21
C ASP A 57 15.73 -7.84 7.97
N ASP A 58 16.50 -8.82 7.50
CA ASP A 58 17.33 -8.74 6.29
C ASP A 58 16.55 -9.02 5.00
N LYS A 59 15.25 -9.38 5.08
CA LYS A 59 14.43 -9.70 3.91
C LYS A 59 12.95 -9.38 4.13
N GLY A 60 12.19 -9.28 3.05
CA GLY A 60 10.72 -9.16 3.10
C GLY A 60 10.15 -8.24 2.03
N SER A 61 10.82 -7.12 1.79
CA SER A 61 10.47 -6.20 0.70
C SER A 61 10.63 -6.88 -0.66
N GLU A 62 9.70 -6.59 -1.57
CA GLU A 62 9.80 -7.09 -2.95
C GLU A 62 10.84 -6.30 -3.76
N HIS A 63 10.85 -4.98 -3.57
CA HIS A 63 11.81 -4.08 -4.20
C HIS A 63 13.03 -3.93 -3.30
N THR A 64 14.18 -3.65 -3.91
CA THR A 64 15.45 -3.38 -3.20
C THR A 64 15.98 -2.01 -3.60
N ILE A 65 16.78 -1.41 -2.72
CA ILE A 65 17.52 -0.17 -3.01
C ILE A 65 18.99 -0.53 -3.03
N SER A 66 19.62 -0.45 -4.21
CA SER A 66 21.03 -0.82 -4.39
C SER A 66 21.36 -2.24 -3.88
N GLY A 67 20.42 -3.18 -4.02
CA GLY A 67 20.54 -4.55 -3.53
C GLY A 67 20.22 -4.76 -2.05
N HIS A 68 19.94 -3.70 -1.29
CA HIS A 68 19.48 -3.81 0.09
C HIS A 68 17.98 -4.07 0.14
N ALA A 69 17.58 -5.15 0.83
CA ALA A 69 16.20 -5.48 1.13
C ALA A 69 15.81 -4.96 2.51
N PHE A 70 14.52 -4.69 2.69
CA PHE A 70 13.92 -4.25 3.96
C PHE A 70 13.03 -5.36 4.55
N PRO A 71 12.69 -5.31 5.84
CA PRO A 71 11.86 -6.33 6.50
C PRO A 71 10.46 -6.52 5.89
N ALA A 72 9.92 -5.50 5.24
CA ALA A 72 8.62 -5.44 4.58
C ALA A 72 8.61 -4.36 3.48
#